data_AF-A0A962MZ38-F1
#
_entry.id   AF-A0A962MZ38-F1
#
_cell.length_a   1.000
_cell.length_b   1.000
_cell.length_c   1.000
_cell.angle_alpha   90.00
_cell.angle_beta   90.00
_cell.angle_gamma   90.00
#
_symmetry.space_group_name_H-M   'P 1'
#
loop_
_entity.id
_entity.type
_entity.pdbx_description
1 polymer ?
#
loop_
_entity_poly.entity_id
_entity_poly.type
_entity_poly.pdbx_seq_one_letter_code
_entity_poly.pdbx_strand_id
1 'polypeptide(L)'
;MKHLTQAALTALTVFGFSAPALATDGVPFVHASGEWRVNHEDWRVVCDNLGRGQCHMETALVSPDTAADGKKRPDAQDSHSITYYPKGKDQEARFQFHSRTTFTPAYDQLTLWIDRKRYRLEPEQVQAHKAPSGKVMAETFEVTDSRLVARLLDGMRKGLVLKVQYGVYNPESYSLNGVRASLKTLQKQQKEKSTVSGNQARNRSGKVRTQAEDTQTHFSKPR
;
A
#
# COMPACT_ATOMS: atom_id res chain seq x y z
N MET A 1 12.67 -52.60 -51.69
CA MET A 1 13.48 -51.97 -50.62
C MET A 1 13.86 -50.55 -51.06
N LYS A 2 13.09 -49.52 -50.71
CA LYS A 2 13.51 -48.10 -50.69
C LYS A 2 12.64 -47.36 -49.65
N HIS A 3 13.28 -46.43 -48.95
CA HIS A 3 13.01 -46.05 -47.57
C HIS A 3 11.84 -45.05 -47.39
N LEU A 4 11.02 -45.27 -46.35
CA LEU A 4 10.09 -44.27 -45.81
C LEU A 4 10.86 -43.31 -44.91
N THR A 5 10.92 -42.04 -45.29
CA THR A 5 11.53 -40.97 -44.48
C THR A 5 10.47 -40.40 -43.55
N GLN A 6 10.65 -40.63 -42.25
CA GLN A 6 9.76 -40.18 -41.19
C GLN A 6 10.08 -38.70 -40.88
N ALA A 7 9.18 -37.79 -41.24
CA ALA A 7 9.31 -36.37 -40.88
C ALA A 7 8.90 -36.20 -39.41
N ALA A 8 9.86 -35.95 -38.54
CA ALA A 8 9.63 -35.62 -37.14
C ALA A 8 9.10 -34.18 -37.04
N LEU A 9 7.85 -34.04 -36.62
CA LEU A 9 7.22 -32.74 -36.32
C LEU A 9 7.73 -32.26 -34.96
N THR A 10 8.72 -31.36 -34.95
CA THR A 10 9.20 -30.73 -33.72
C THR A 10 8.20 -29.63 -33.33
N ALA A 11 7.33 -29.93 -32.36
CA ALA A 11 6.45 -28.93 -31.75
C ALA A 11 7.27 -28.02 -30.83
N LEU A 12 7.65 -26.85 -31.34
CA LEU A 12 8.29 -25.79 -30.56
C LEU A 12 7.23 -25.18 -29.61
N THR A 13 7.25 -25.58 -28.34
CA THR A 13 6.48 -24.90 -27.30
C THR A 13 7.19 -23.60 -26.95
N VAL A 14 6.71 -22.50 -27.51
CA VAL A 14 7.12 -21.15 -27.10
C VAL A 14 6.54 -20.91 -25.71
N PHE A 15 7.32 -21.21 -24.67
CA PHE A 15 7.10 -20.66 -23.35
C PHE A 15 7.38 -19.16 -23.44
N GLY A 16 6.32 -18.39 -23.66
CA GLY A 16 6.36 -16.94 -23.59
C GLY A 16 6.72 -16.53 -22.17
N PHE A 17 8.02 -16.33 -21.93
CA PHE A 17 8.47 -15.52 -20.80
C PHE A 17 7.90 -14.12 -21.00
N SER A 18 6.75 -13.88 -20.37
CA SER A 18 6.19 -12.55 -20.26
C SER A 18 7.20 -11.74 -19.45
N ALA A 19 8.04 -10.98 -20.15
CA ALA A 19 8.93 -10.04 -19.49
C ALA A 19 8.08 -9.17 -18.57
N PRO A 20 8.46 -8.97 -17.30
CA PRO A 20 7.71 -8.10 -16.42
C PRO A 20 7.64 -6.73 -17.09
N ALA A 21 6.42 -6.24 -17.33
CA ALA A 21 6.22 -4.92 -17.90
C ALA A 21 7.02 -3.92 -17.06
N LEU A 22 7.92 -3.17 -17.71
CA LEU A 22 8.70 -2.14 -17.04
C LEU A 22 7.72 -1.18 -16.36
N ALA A 23 7.93 -0.94 -15.07
CA ALA A 23 7.07 -0.10 -14.27
C ALA A 23 7.06 1.31 -14.87
N THR A 24 5.97 1.65 -15.55
CA THR A 24 5.77 2.94 -16.23
C THR A 24 4.90 3.82 -15.35
N ASP A 25 5.22 5.11 -15.28
CA ASP A 25 4.46 6.05 -14.47
C ASP A 25 2.97 6.07 -14.87
N GLY A 26 2.09 6.05 -13.88
CA GLY A 26 0.65 6.00 -14.05
C GLY A 26 0.08 4.66 -14.57
N VAL A 27 0.91 3.69 -14.95
CA VAL A 27 0.47 2.40 -15.49
C VAL A 27 0.43 1.34 -14.39
N PRO A 28 -0.74 0.72 -14.14
CA PRO A 28 -0.83 -0.37 -13.16
C PRO A 28 -0.10 -1.63 -13.58
N PHE A 29 0.54 -2.28 -12.62
CA PHE A 29 1.18 -3.58 -12.78
C PHE A 29 1.01 -4.46 -11.53
N VAL A 30 1.25 -5.76 -11.67
CA VAL A 30 1.24 -6.71 -10.55
C VAL A 30 2.67 -7.13 -10.25
N HIS A 31 3.10 -6.91 -9.02
CA HIS A 31 4.38 -7.36 -8.52
C HIS A 31 4.36 -8.88 -8.27
N ALA A 32 5.53 -9.54 -8.30
CA ALA A 32 5.63 -10.98 -8.10
C ALA A 32 5.09 -11.47 -6.74
N SER A 33 5.04 -10.59 -5.73
CA SER A 33 4.41 -10.86 -4.44
C SER A 33 2.87 -10.93 -4.49
N GLY A 34 2.25 -10.63 -5.63
CA GLY A 34 0.80 -10.54 -5.77
C GLY A 34 0.22 -9.17 -5.38
N GLU A 35 1.07 -8.16 -5.17
CA GLU A 35 0.65 -6.78 -4.96
C GLU A 35 0.32 -6.11 -6.29
N TRP A 36 -0.81 -5.40 -6.34
CA TRP A 36 -1.09 -4.46 -7.41
C TRP A 36 -0.44 -3.12 -7.09
N ARG A 37 0.28 -2.54 -8.04
CA ARG A 37 1.05 -1.31 -7.87
C ARG A 37 0.81 -0.32 -9.00
N VAL A 38 0.86 0.97 -8.69
CA VAL A 38 0.92 2.07 -9.67
C VAL A 38 1.89 3.11 -9.14
N ASN A 39 2.90 3.46 -9.94
CA ASN A 39 3.82 4.55 -9.62
C ASN A 39 3.24 5.88 -10.12
N HIS A 40 3.49 6.95 -9.36
CA HIS A 40 3.22 8.35 -9.68
C HIS A 40 4.42 9.16 -9.18
N GLU A 41 5.39 9.38 -10.05
CA GLU A 41 6.66 10.06 -9.73
C GLU A 41 7.35 9.40 -8.51
N ASP A 42 7.56 10.16 -7.44
CA ASP A 42 8.24 9.71 -6.21
C ASP A 42 7.34 8.87 -5.27
N TRP A 43 6.07 8.70 -5.63
CA TRP A 43 5.08 7.98 -4.83
C TRP A 43 4.54 6.78 -5.59
N ARG A 44 4.12 5.76 -4.85
CA ARG A 44 3.39 4.64 -5.42
C ARG A 44 2.18 4.29 -4.60
N VAL A 45 1.14 3.81 -5.28
CA VAL A 45 -0.01 3.16 -4.65
C VAL A 45 0.23 1.67 -4.68
N VAL A 46 0.03 1.01 -3.54
CA VAL A 46 0.16 -0.44 -3.39
C VAL A 46 -1.15 -0.96 -2.85
N CYS A 47 -1.61 -2.09 -3.40
CA CYS A 47 -2.80 -2.78 -2.94
C CYS A 47 -2.55 -4.29 -2.87
N ASP A 48 -2.89 -4.90 -1.75
CA ASP A 48 -2.71 -6.35 -1.57
C ASP A 48 -3.69 -7.16 -2.42
N ASN A 49 -3.45 -8.47 -2.51
CA ASN A 49 -4.37 -9.46 -3.09
C ASN A 49 -4.81 -9.09 -4.51
N LEU A 50 -3.85 -8.73 -5.37
CA LEU A 50 -4.06 -8.34 -6.76
C LEU A 50 -5.00 -7.13 -6.88
N GLY A 51 -4.87 -6.17 -5.97
CA GLY A 51 -5.69 -4.96 -5.97
C GLY A 51 -6.95 -5.06 -5.12
N ARG A 52 -7.30 -6.23 -4.57
CA ARG A 52 -8.55 -6.45 -3.82
C ARG A 52 -8.44 -6.20 -2.31
N GLY A 53 -7.23 -6.20 -1.76
CA GLY A 53 -6.97 -6.13 -0.30
C GLY A 53 -6.96 -4.71 0.27
N GLN A 54 -6.15 -4.45 1.29
CA GLN A 54 -5.91 -3.07 1.73
C GLN A 54 -5.12 -2.32 0.65
N CYS A 55 -5.31 -1.01 0.56
CA CYS A 55 -4.45 -0.16 -0.25
C CYS A 55 -3.83 0.94 0.60
N HIS A 56 -2.62 1.33 0.25
CA HIS A 56 -1.92 2.47 0.80
C HIS A 56 -1.14 3.17 -0.31
N MET A 57 -0.60 4.35 0.00
CA MET A 57 0.42 4.97 -0.83
C MET A 57 1.69 5.15 -0.04
N GLU A 58 2.83 4.98 -0.68
CA GLU A 58 4.13 5.04 -0.03
C GLU A 58 5.17 5.73 -0.91
N THR A 59 6.18 6.29 -0.24
CA THR A 59 7.43 6.75 -0.83
C THR A 59 8.58 6.25 0.04
N ALA A 60 9.73 5.99 -0.57
CA ALA A 60 10.92 5.58 0.14
C ALA A 60 12.12 6.39 -0.34
N LEU A 61 12.91 6.86 0.62
CA LEU A 61 14.27 7.33 0.33
C LEU A 61 15.14 6.09 0.22
N VAL A 62 15.63 5.87 -0.99
CA VAL A 62 16.79 4.99 -1.17
C VAL A 62 17.99 5.89 -0.94
N SER A 63 18.65 5.77 0.22
CA SER A 63 19.89 6.50 0.46
C SER A 63 20.86 6.21 -0.69
N PRO A 64 21.37 7.24 -1.39
CA PRO A 64 22.45 7.07 -2.36
C PRO A 64 23.76 6.88 -1.61
N ASP A 65 23.87 5.84 -0.78
CA ASP A 65 25.15 5.38 -0.23
C ASP A 65 25.91 4.61 -1.32
N THR A 66 26.15 5.29 -2.44
CA THR A 66 27.40 5.18 -3.16
C THR A 66 28.49 5.72 -2.23
N ALA A 67 29.35 4.83 -1.73
CA ALA A 67 30.64 5.26 -1.24
C ALA A 67 31.33 6.09 -2.34
N ALA A 68 32.23 7.00 -1.97
CA ALA A 68 32.96 7.87 -2.90
C ALA A 68 33.77 7.11 -3.98
N ASP A 69 33.82 5.77 -3.90
CA ASP A 69 34.44 4.83 -4.85
C ASP A 69 33.44 4.14 -5.80
N GLY A 70 32.16 4.52 -5.78
CA GLY A 70 31.12 3.94 -6.64
C GLY A 70 30.70 2.52 -6.28
N LYS A 71 31.13 1.96 -5.14
CA LYS A 71 30.68 0.63 -4.68
C LYS A 71 29.44 0.76 -3.80
N LYS A 72 28.41 0.00 -4.17
CA LYS A 72 27.20 -0.20 -3.37
C LYS A 72 27.59 -0.99 -2.12
N ARG A 73 27.46 -0.39 -0.94
CA ARG A 73 27.64 -1.11 0.33
C ARG A 73 26.55 -2.20 0.44
N PRO A 74 26.89 -3.49 0.60
CA PRO A 74 25.90 -4.57 0.69
C PRO A 74 24.99 -4.48 1.92
N ASP A 75 25.37 -3.65 2.90
CA ASP A 75 24.71 -3.41 4.18
C ASP A 75 23.97 -2.06 4.28
N ALA A 76 24.13 -1.16 3.30
CA ALA A 76 23.45 0.13 3.27
C ALA A 76 22.02 -0.03 2.72
N GLN A 77 21.14 -0.64 3.51
CA GLN A 77 19.70 -0.48 3.39
C GLN A 77 19.18 0.33 4.58
N ASP A 78 19.67 1.55 4.72
CA ASP A 78 18.96 2.58 5.47
C ASP A 78 17.72 2.93 4.66
N SER A 79 16.68 2.11 4.83
CA SER A 79 15.39 2.30 4.16
C SER A 79 14.55 3.22 5.03
N HIS A 80 14.37 4.45 4.55
CA HIS A 80 13.45 5.40 5.16
C HIS A 80 12.20 5.48 4.28
N SER A 81 11.02 5.31 4.85
CA SER A 81 9.78 5.37 4.07
C SER A 81 8.65 6.05 4.80
N ILE A 82 7.72 6.59 4.02
CA ILE A 82 6.47 7.16 4.50
C ILE A 82 5.35 6.43 3.81
N THR A 83 4.42 5.91 4.60
CA THR A 83 3.24 5.20 4.12
C THR A 83 1.98 5.85 4.65
N TYR A 84 1.07 6.21 3.76
CA TYR A 84 -0.27 6.70 4.10
C TYR A 84 -1.31 5.59 3.90
N TYR A 85 -1.96 5.22 4.99
CA TYR A 85 -3.13 4.35 4.98
C TYR A 85 -4.39 5.20 5.03
N PRO A 86 -5.26 5.12 4.02
CA PRO A 86 -6.53 5.83 4.05
C PRO A 86 -7.48 5.15 5.05
N LYS A 87 -8.47 5.91 5.54
CA LYS A 87 -9.52 5.37 6.41
C LYS A 87 -10.19 4.16 5.75
N GLY A 88 -10.21 3.04 6.47
CA GLY A 88 -10.88 1.81 6.10
C GLY A 88 -12.21 1.64 6.82
N LYS A 89 -12.84 0.46 6.69
CA LYS A 89 -14.08 0.13 7.40
C LYS A 89 -13.87 0.08 8.92
N ASP A 90 -12.76 -0.53 9.33
CA ASP A 90 -12.44 -0.82 10.74
C ASP A 90 -11.12 -0.17 11.18
N GLN A 91 -10.58 0.77 10.38
CA GLN A 91 -9.29 1.40 10.63
C GLN A 91 -9.36 2.90 10.34
N GLU A 92 -8.79 3.71 11.24
CA GLU A 92 -8.61 5.14 10.99
C GLU A 92 -7.49 5.39 9.97
N ALA A 93 -7.57 6.55 9.32
CA ALA A 93 -6.48 7.01 8.45
C ALA A 93 -5.23 7.26 9.31
N ARG A 94 -4.06 6.85 8.80
CA ARG A 94 -2.79 7.00 9.52
C ARG A 94 -1.63 7.21 8.56
N PHE A 95 -0.61 7.91 9.04
CA PHE A 95 0.71 7.89 8.42
C PHE A 95 1.61 6.97 9.23
N GLN A 96 2.32 6.07 8.57
CA GLN A 96 3.43 5.33 9.13
C GLN A 96 4.72 5.90 8.54
N PHE A 97 5.73 6.03 9.38
CA PHE A 97 7.04 6.48 8.98
C PHE A 97 8.02 5.44 9.50
N HIS A 98 8.80 4.90 8.58
CA HIS A 98 9.79 3.89 8.85
C HIS A 98 11.19 4.48 8.68
N SER A 99 12.07 4.19 9.61
CA SER A 99 13.50 4.51 9.51
C SER A 99 14.30 3.45 10.26
N ARG A 100 15.28 2.86 9.59
CA ARG A 100 16.11 1.78 10.16
C ARG A 100 17.25 2.27 11.05
N THR A 101 17.50 3.58 11.11
CA THR A 101 18.49 4.11 12.04
C THR A 101 17.98 3.88 13.46
N THR A 102 18.73 3.11 14.26
CA THR A 102 18.30 2.64 15.59
C THR A 102 17.96 3.81 16.51
N PHE A 103 16.68 4.16 16.65
CA PHE A 103 16.24 5.23 17.54
C PHE A 103 16.37 4.81 19.00
N THR A 104 17.15 5.58 19.75
CA THR A 104 16.92 5.74 21.18
C THR A 104 15.67 6.61 21.38
N PRO A 105 14.90 6.46 22.47
CA PRO A 105 13.51 6.89 22.55
C PRO A 105 13.36 8.40 22.76
N ALA A 106 13.70 9.21 21.75
CA ALA A 106 13.40 10.64 21.69
C ALA A 106 12.17 10.89 20.80
N TYR A 107 11.09 10.13 21.03
CA TYR A 107 9.82 10.27 20.31
C TYR A 107 9.18 11.65 20.49
N ASP A 108 9.51 12.31 21.60
CA ASP A 108 9.09 13.67 21.97
C ASP A 108 9.69 14.77 21.07
N GLN A 109 10.59 14.41 20.15
CA GLN A 109 11.30 15.36 19.30
C GLN A 109 10.99 15.20 17.81
N LEU A 110 10.03 14.36 17.44
CA LEU A 110 9.62 14.22 16.05
C LEU A 110 8.97 15.51 15.57
N THR A 111 9.57 16.09 14.53
CA THR A 111 9.05 17.28 13.89
C THR A 111 8.86 17.02 12.40
N LEU A 112 7.71 17.44 11.88
CA LEU A 112 7.43 17.41 10.46
C LEU A 112 7.37 18.83 9.91
N TRP A 113 7.82 19.04 8.67
CA TRP A 113 7.58 20.27 7.93
C TRP A 113 7.02 19.96 6.57
N ILE A 114 6.04 20.72 6.13
CA ILE A 114 5.66 20.76 4.73
C ILE A 114 6.01 22.16 4.24
N ASP A 115 6.99 22.21 3.35
CA ASP A 115 7.67 23.44 2.93
C ASP A 115 8.18 24.24 4.16
N ARG A 116 7.53 25.37 4.48
CA ARG A 116 7.88 26.25 5.62
C ARG A 116 7.00 26.03 6.85
N LYS A 117 5.94 25.22 6.74
CA LYS A 117 4.98 25.01 7.83
C LYS A 117 5.42 23.85 8.71
N ARG A 118 5.72 24.15 9.97
CA ARG A 118 6.11 23.17 10.99
C ARG A 118 4.88 22.54 11.65
N TYR A 119 4.93 21.23 11.84
CA TYR A 119 4.01 20.44 12.63
C TYR A 119 4.81 19.81 13.77
N ARG A 120 4.59 20.32 14.99
CA ARG A 120 5.08 19.69 16.20
C ARG A 120 4.09 18.61 16.60
N LEU A 121 4.62 17.42 16.87
CA LEU A 121 3.83 16.28 17.29
C LEU A 121 3.89 16.17 18.79
N GLU A 122 2.73 16.03 19.42
CA GLU A 122 2.65 15.70 20.84
C GLU A 122 2.81 14.17 21.01
N PRO A 123 3.37 13.69 22.13
CA PRO A 123 3.63 12.27 22.35
C PRO A 123 2.40 11.37 22.15
N GLU A 124 1.22 11.82 22.55
CA GLU A 124 -0.05 11.09 22.40
C GLU A 124 -0.53 10.98 20.94
N GLN A 125 0.02 11.79 20.03
CA GLN A 125 -0.31 11.76 18.60
C GLN A 125 0.52 10.73 17.84
N VAL A 126 1.50 10.12 18.50
CA VAL A 126 2.46 9.21 17.90
C VAL A 126 2.42 7.85 18.59
N GLN A 127 2.20 6.80 17.82
CA GLN A 127 2.29 5.42 18.30
C GLN A 127 3.57 4.78 17.80
N ALA A 128 4.46 4.40 18.72
CA ALA A 128 5.63 3.59 18.40
C ALA A 128 5.25 2.11 18.35
N HIS A 129 5.74 1.37 17.34
CA HIS A 129 5.55 -0.07 17.28
C HIS A 129 6.41 -0.77 18.32
N LYS A 130 5.83 -1.78 18.99
CA LYS A 130 6.55 -2.65 19.92
C LYS A 130 6.77 -4.00 19.26
N ALA A 131 7.99 -4.53 19.37
CA ALA A 131 8.26 -5.93 19.03
C ALA A 131 7.39 -6.85 19.87
N PRO A 132 7.20 -8.12 19.46
CA PRO A 132 6.56 -9.15 20.29
C PRO A 132 7.20 -9.30 21.68
N SER A 133 8.48 -8.93 21.82
CA SER A 133 9.21 -8.89 23.10
C SER A 133 8.83 -7.73 24.03
N GLY A 134 7.92 -6.84 23.61
CA GLY A 134 7.54 -5.63 24.33
C GLY A 134 8.55 -4.48 24.21
N LYS A 135 9.74 -4.72 23.63
CA LYS A 135 10.71 -3.68 23.32
C LYS A 135 10.16 -2.78 22.21
N VAL A 136 10.29 -1.48 22.35
CA VAL A 136 9.91 -0.57 21.27
C VAL A 136 10.85 -0.83 20.09
N MET A 137 10.29 -1.28 18.97
CA MET A 137 11.05 -1.35 17.73
C MET A 137 11.10 0.08 17.23
N ALA A 138 12.26 0.69 17.43
CA ALA A 138 12.56 2.06 17.05
C ALA A 138 12.19 2.39 15.59
N GLU A 139 12.03 1.38 14.74
CA GLU A 139 12.04 1.56 13.30
C GLU A 139 10.77 2.17 12.73
N THR A 140 9.62 2.09 13.41
CA THR A 140 8.36 2.58 12.84
C THR A 140 7.53 3.34 13.87
N PHE A 141 7.09 4.54 13.50
CA PHE A 141 6.11 5.30 14.25
C PHE A 141 4.89 5.63 13.39
N GLU A 142 3.74 5.78 14.04
CA GLU A 142 2.48 6.09 13.39
C GLU A 142 1.89 7.39 13.92
N VAL A 143 1.37 8.21 13.01
CA VAL A 143 0.51 9.34 13.33
C VAL A 143 -0.94 8.90 13.10
N THR A 144 -1.71 8.79 14.19
CA THR A 144 -3.09 8.29 14.18
C THR A 144 -4.14 9.35 14.54
N ASP A 145 -3.73 10.50 15.11
CA ASP A 145 -4.64 11.62 15.38
C ASP A 145 -5.30 12.10 14.08
N SER A 146 -6.63 11.94 13.97
CA SER A 146 -7.33 12.17 12.70
C SER A 146 -7.27 13.62 12.23
N ARG A 147 -7.20 14.60 13.16
CA ARG A 147 -7.10 16.03 12.80
C ARG A 147 -5.73 16.34 12.23
N LEU A 148 -4.68 15.81 12.83
CA LEU A 148 -3.31 15.94 12.37
C LEU A 148 -3.10 15.21 11.04
N VAL A 149 -3.58 13.97 10.89
CA VAL A 149 -3.55 13.23 9.62
C VAL A 149 -4.22 14.04 8.52
N ALA A 150 -5.41 14.61 8.77
CA ALA A 150 -6.10 15.44 7.80
C ALA A 150 -5.31 16.70 7.42
N ARG A 151 -4.69 17.38 8.41
CA ARG A 151 -3.84 18.56 8.16
C ARG A 151 -2.57 18.23 7.38
N LEU A 152 -1.90 17.14 7.72
CA LEU A 152 -0.72 16.66 6.99
C LEU A 152 -1.09 16.33 5.56
N LEU A 153 -2.18 15.60 5.34
CA LEU A 153 -2.65 15.25 4.01
C LEU A 153 -3.03 16.48 3.18
N ASP A 154 -3.70 17.47 3.77
CA ASP A 154 -4.01 18.74 3.09
C ASP A 154 -2.73 19.51 2.72
N GLY A 155 -1.76 19.55 3.63
CA GLY A 155 -0.44 20.12 3.37
C GLY A 155 0.27 19.40 2.22
N MET A 156 0.33 18.08 2.25
CA MET A 156 1.04 17.27 1.26
C MET A 156 0.44 17.37 -0.14
N ARG A 157 -0.86 17.67 -0.26
CA ARG A 157 -1.50 17.93 -1.56
C ARG A 157 -1.06 19.23 -2.21
N LYS A 158 -0.61 20.20 -1.42
CA LYS A 158 -0.31 21.58 -1.86
C LYS A 158 1.18 21.89 -1.85
N GLY A 159 1.94 21.20 -0.99
CA GLY A 159 3.35 21.43 -0.80
C GLY A 159 4.23 20.69 -1.81
N LEU A 160 5.53 20.99 -1.74
CA LEU A 160 6.55 20.43 -2.62
C LEU A 160 7.44 19.43 -1.90
N VAL A 161 7.76 19.69 -0.63
CA VAL A 161 8.66 18.85 0.16
C VAL A 161 8.09 18.61 1.56
N LEU A 162 8.12 17.35 2.00
CA LEU A 162 7.93 16.97 3.39
C LEU A 162 9.30 16.70 4.01
N LYS A 163 9.62 17.40 5.10
CA LYS A 163 10.79 17.13 5.91
C LYS A 163 10.39 16.40 7.18
N VAL A 164 11.17 15.38 7.55
CA VAL A 164 10.98 14.59 8.77
C VAL A 164 12.26 14.69 9.57
N GLN A 165 12.20 15.28 10.76
CA GLN A 165 13.33 15.34 11.68
C GLN A 165 13.03 14.53 12.92
N TYR A 166 13.99 13.68 13.24
CA TYR A 166 14.01 12.87 14.43
C TYR A 166 15.03 13.45 15.40
N GLY A 167 14.57 13.97 16.54
CA GLY A 167 15.48 14.49 17.55
C GLY A 167 16.49 15.49 17.02
N VAL A 168 17.77 15.22 17.29
CA VAL A 168 18.91 16.06 16.89
C VAL A 168 19.49 15.69 15.52
N TYR A 169 18.93 14.71 14.81
CA TYR A 169 19.43 14.29 13.50
C TYR A 169 19.04 15.28 12.40
N ASN A 170 19.74 15.20 11.27
CA ASN A 170 19.40 16.01 10.10
C ASN A 170 18.01 15.62 9.57
N PRO A 171 17.20 16.59 9.13
CA PRO A 171 15.90 16.28 8.56
C PRO A 171 16.03 15.53 7.23
N GLU A 172 15.33 14.41 7.11
CA GLU A 172 15.09 13.70 5.86
C GLU A 172 14.12 14.51 5.00
N SER A 173 14.33 14.54 3.68
CA SER A 173 13.50 15.31 2.75
C SER A 173 12.85 14.39 1.72
N TYR A 174 11.53 14.41 1.67
CA TYR A 174 10.71 13.64 0.75
C TYR A 174 10.05 14.58 -0.24
N SER A 175 10.20 14.27 -1.52
CA SER A 175 9.44 14.93 -2.57
C SER A 175 7.94 14.63 -2.42
N LEU A 176 7.10 15.62 -2.67
CA LEU A 176 5.65 15.48 -2.70
C LEU A 176 5.10 15.42 -4.14
N ASN A 177 5.98 15.33 -5.14
CA ASN A 177 5.60 15.10 -6.53
C ASN A 177 4.90 13.74 -6.63
N GLY A 178 3.73 13.72 -7.27
CA GLY A 178 2.92 12.49 -7.40
C GLY A 178 1.91 12.25 -6.28
N VAL A 179 1.99 12.94 -5.13
CA VAL A 179 1.03 12.74 -4.01
C VAL A 179 -0.42 12.88 -4.46
N ARG A 180 -0.74 13.92 -5.23
CA ARG A 180 -2.11 14.16 -5.72
C ARG A 180 -2.61 13.04 -6.62
N ALA A 181 -1.75 12.53 -7.51
CA ALA A 181 -2.09 11.47 -8.45
C ALA A 181 -2.23 10.12 -7.72
N SER A 182 -1.34 9.81 -6.79
CA SER A 182 -1.45 8.64 -5.90
C SER A 182 -2.73 8.68 -5.08
N LEU A 183 -3.10 9.81 -4.49
CA LEU A 183 -4.34 9.95 -3.73
C LEU A 183 -5.58 9.74 -4.60
N LYS A 184 -5.60 10.26 -5.83
CA LYS A 184 -6.70 10.04 -6.78
C LYS A 184 -6.84 8.56 -7.12
N THR A 185 -5.71 7.89 -7.37
CA THR A 185 -5.67 6.45 -7.65
C THR A 185 -6.15 5.63 -6.45
N LEU A 186 -5.68 5.96 -5.25
CA LEU A 186 -6.08 5.33 -4.00
C LEU A 186 -7.59 5.46 -3.75
N GLN A 187 -8.14 6.66 -3.93
CA GLN A 187 -9.59 6.91 -3.83
C GLN A 187 -10.40 6.13 -4.87
N LYS A 188 -9.92 6.03 -6.11
CA LYS A 188 -10.55 5.24 -7.16
C LYS A 188 -10.64 3.77 -6.75
N GLN A 189 -9.53 3.20 -6.26
CA GLN A 189 -9.48 1.81 -5.80
C GLN A 189 -10.43 1.54 -4.61
N GLN A 190 -10.54 2.50 -3.67
CA GLN A 190 -11.49 2.37 -2.56
C GLN A 190 -12.95 2.33 -3.04
N LYS A 191 -13.33 3.19 -4.00
CA LYS A 191 -14.69 3.24 -4.55
C LYS A 191 -15.06 1.95 -5.30
N GLU A 192 -14.14 1.43 -6.09
CA GLU A 192 -14.33 0.18 -6.83
C GLU A 192 -14.60 -0.98 -5.86
N LYS A 193 -13.86 -1.06 -4.75
CA LYS A 193 -14.06 -2.08 -3.70
C LYS A 193 -15.43 -1.99 -3.02
N SER A 194 -15.84 -0.78 -2.63
CA SER A 194 -17.14 -0.57 -2.00
C SER A 194 -18.30 -0.98 -2.93
N THR A 195 -18.14 -0.75 -4.24
CA THR A 195 -19.15 -1.09 -5.25
C THR A 195 -19.30 -2.60 -5.42
N VAL A 196 -18.18 -3.34 -5.52
CA VAL A 196 -18.18 -4.80 -5.65
C VAL A 196 -18.78 -5.47 -4.40
N SER A 197 -18.40 -5.00 -3.20
CA SER A 197 -18.94 -5.52 -1.93
C SER A 197 -20.45 -5.28 -1.82
N GLY A 198 -20.95 -4.10 -2.21
CA GLY A 198 -22.37 -3.78 -2.19
C GLY A 198 -23.20 -4.65 -3.15
N ASN A 199 -22.69 -4.91 -4.35
CA ASN A 199 -23.38 -5.75 -5.33
C ASN A 199 -23.42 -7.24 -4.92
N GLN A 200 -22.36 -7.76 -4.31
CA GLN A 200 -22.36 -9.12 -3.75
C GLN A 200 -23.35 -9.26 -2.58
N ALA A 201 -23.44 -8.26 -1.70
CA ALA A 201 -24.41 -8.27 -0.61
C ALA A 201 -25.87 -8.24 -1.11
N ARG A 202 -26.16 -7.40 -2.11
CA ARG A 202 -27.50 -7.34 -2.74
C ARG A 202 -27.87 -8.63 -3.46
N ASN A 203 -26.95 -9.24 -4.20
CA ASN A 203 -27.20 -10.50 -4.90
C ASN A 203 -27.43 -11.69 -3.96
N ARG A 204 -26.87 -11.66 -2.74
CA ARG A 204 -27.17 -12.66 -1.70
C ARG A 204 -28.52 -12.41 -1.03
N SER A 205 -28.89 -11.15 -0.78
CA SER A 205 -30.19 -10.81 -0.18
C SER A 205 -31.37 -11.07 -1.12
N GLY A 206 -31.17 -11.00 -2.44
CA GLY A 206 -32.22 -11.28 -3.43
C GLY A 206 -32.53 -12.77 -3.62
N LYS A 207 -31.67 -13.67 -3.15
CA LYS A 207 -31.83 -15.12 -3.35
C LYS A 207 -32.54 -15.86 -2.19
N VAL A 208 -32.93 -15.14 -1.13
CA VAL A 208 -33.58 -15.74 0.06
C VAL A 208 -35.11 -15.51 0.09
N ARG A 209 -35.69 -14.81 -0.90
CA ARG A 209 -37.12 -14.43 -0.85
C ARG A 209 -38.06 -15.24 -1.76
N THR A 210 -37.64 -16.38 -2.29
CA THR A 210 -38.49 -17.21 -3.15
C THR A 210 -38.28 -18.69 -2.83
N GLN A 211 -38.81 -19.16 -1.70
CA GLN A 211 -39.10 -20.58 -1.41
C GLN A 211 -39.73 -20.70 0.00
N ALA A 212 -40.91 -20.11 0.19
CA ALA A 212 -41.72 -20.36 1.39
C ALA A 212 -43.20 -20.11 1.09
N GLU A 213 -43.72 -20.65 -0.01
CA GLU A 213 -45.16 -20.68 -0.32
C GLU A 213 -45.33 -21.69 -1.45
N ASP A 214 -45.41 -22.97 -1.08
CA ASP A 214 -46.13 -24.04 -1.81
C ASP A 214 -45.77 -25.38 -1.18
N THR A 215 -46.34 -25.64 -0.01
CA THR A 215 -46.48 -27.01 0.49
C THR A 215 -47.84 -27.12 1.15
N GLN A 216 -48.90 -26.99 0.35
CA GLN A 216 -50.22 -27.49 0.72
C GLN A 216 -50.25 -28.99 0.41
N THR A 217 -50.05 -29.78 1.45
CA THR A 217 -50.20 -31.23 1.49
C THR A 217 -51.66 -31.62 1.30
N HIS A 218 -51.98 -32.25 0.17
CA HIS A 218 -53.20 -33.02 -0.02
C HIS A 218 -53.16 -34.26 0.91
N PHE A 219 -53.98 -34.23 1.96
CA PHE A 219 -54.30 -35.43 2.75
C PHE A 219 -55.56 -36.10 2.18
N SER A 220 -55.36 -37.20 1.45
CA SER A 220 -56.44 -38.14 1.11
C SER A 220 -56.72 -39.05 2.31
N LYS A 221 -57.96 -39.05 2.81
CA LYS A 221 -58.45 -40.03 3.78
C LYS A 221 -58.70 -41.39 3.13
N PRO A 222 -58.48 -42.51 3.82
CA PRO A 222 -58.92 -43.82 3.36
C PRO A 222 -60.31 -44.21 3.91
N ARG A 223 -61.06 -44.86 3.01
CA ARG A 223 -62.31 -45.63 3.14
C ARG A 223 -63.62 -44.87 3.36
#